data_AF-A0A8T2U084-F1
#
_entry.id   AF-A0A8T2U084-F1
#
_cell.length_a   1.000
_cell.length_b   1.000
_cell.length_c   1.000
_cell.angle_alpha   90.00
_cell.angle_beta   90.00
_cell.angle_gamma   90.00
#
_symmetry.space_group_name_H-M   'P 1'
#
loop_
_entity.id
_entity.type
_entity.pdbx_description
1 polymer ?
#
loop_
_entity_poly.entity_id
_entity_poly.type
_entity_poly.pdbx_seq_one_letter_code
_entity_poly.pdbx_strand_id
1 'polypeptide(L)'
;MGKRNFSPDDRPPVRFMDSDELAYVATRAREVHDFWHVLFKLPTNLIGESALKMLEFQQIHLPMCFLSVVGGTIRLKPAKRDLLLRTYLPWAMKAGSSCDDLMCIYYEKHFHEDLNEVRNKWGIIPAPSVHETNTMR
;
A
#
# COMPACT_ATOMS: atom_id res chain seq x y z
N MET A 1 13.29 10.10 6.27
CA MET A 1 12.22 11.11 6.12
C MET A 1 12.68 12.51 5.64
N GLY A 2 13.96 12.90 5.77
CA GLY A 2 14.40 14.28 5.45
C GLY A 2 14.46 14.73 3.98
N LYS A 3 14.15 13.88 2.99
CA LYS A 3 14.22 14.29 1.56
C LYS A 3 12.95 14.97 1.03
N ARG A 4 11.85 14.97 1.79
CA ARG A 4 10.54 15.46 1.32
C ARG A 4 9.79 16.39 2.30
N ASN A 5 10.40 16.84 3.39
CA ASN A 5 9.77 17.70 4.42
C ASN A 5 8.36 17.21 4.82
N PHE A 6 8.22 15.92 5.09
CA PHE A 6 6.98 15.29 5.48
C PHE A 6 7.10 14.81 6.93
N SER A 7 6.23 15.29 7.83
CA SER A 7 6.03 14.69 9.15
C SER A 7 4.81 13.77 9.12
N PRO A 8 4.94 12.51 9.56
CA PRO A 8 3.78 11.62 9.76
C PRO A 8 2.69 12.24 10.65
N ASP A 9 3.10 13.06 11.61
CA ASP A 9 2.22 13.71 12.59
C ASP A 9 1.44 14.91 12.05
N ASP A 10 1.74 15.39 10.84
CA ASP A 10 1.06 16.55 10.24
C ASP A 10 -0.38 16.21 9.77
N ARG A 11 -0.79 14.94 9.84
CA ARG A 11 -2.12 14.51 9.38
C ARG A 11 -3.20 14.98 10.36
N PRO A 12 -4.25 15.68 9.88
CA PRO A 12 -5.35 16.07 10.74
C PRO A 12 -6.06 14.84 11.31
N PRO A 13 -6.57 14.91 12.56
CA PRO A 13 -7.30 13.81 13.17
C PRO A 13 -8.49 13.41 12.31
N VAL A 14 -8.83 12.11 12.33
CA VAL A 14 -10.05 11.61 11.70
C VAL A 14 -11.26 12.28 12.38
N ARG A 15 -12.19 12.79 11.59
CA ARG A 15 -13.43 13.43 12.06
C ARG A 15 -14.64 12.72 11.45
N PHE A 16 -15.83 12.97 12.00
CA PHE A 16 -17.10 12.44 11.52
C PHE A 16 -17.18 10.91 11.59
N MET A 17 -16.78 10.34 12.73
CA MET A 17 -16.92 8.92 13.03
C MET A 17 -17.94 8.75 14.15
N ASP A 18 -18.69 7.67 14.10
CA ASP A 18 -19.76 7.38 15.06
C ASP A 18 -19.22 6.95 16.44
N SER A 19 -17.97 6.48 16.51
CA SER A 19 -17.31 6.06 17.74
C SER A 19 -15.80 6.31 17.72
N ASP A 20 -15.20 6.38 18.91
CA ASP A 20 -13.75 6.50 19.10
C ASP A 20 -13.00 5.26 18.58
N GLU A 21 -13.61 4.09 18.67
CA GLU A 21 -13.04 2.84 18.13
C GLU A 21 -12.95 2.90 16.59
N LEU A 22 -14.00 3.39 15.92
CA LEU A 22 -13.98 3.56 14.46
C LEU A 22 -12.96 4.65 14.05
N ALA A 23 -12.87 5.73 14.82
CA ALA A 23 -11.86 6.77 14.60
C ALA A 23 -10.44 6.21 14.77
N TYR A 24 -10.22 5.32 15.74
CA TYR A 24 -8.95 4.62 15.94
C TYR A 24 -8.63 3.72 14.75
N VAL A 25 -9.55 2.87 14.29
CA VAL A 25 -9.34 1.98 13.12
C VAL A 25 -9.03 2.79 11.86
N ALA A 26 -9.78 3.88 11.62
CA ALA A 26 -9.54 4.76 10.49
C ALA A 26 -8.19 5.49 10.57
N THR A 27 -7.76 5.87 11.79
CA THR A 27 -6.44 6.47 12.01
C THR A 27 -5.34 5.44 11.73
N ARG A 28 -5.50 4.22 12.26
CA ARG A 28 -4.57 3.12 12.02
C ARG A 28 -4.40 2.83 10.53
N ALA A 29 -5.49 2.78 9.78
CA ALA A 29 -5.46 2.57 8.32
C ALA A 29 -4.65 3.67 7.59
N ARG A 30 -4.66 4.91 8.10
CA ARG A 30 -3.85 6.01 7.53
C ARG A 30 -2.37 5.90 7.88
N GLU A 31 -2.04 5.42 9.07
CA GLU A 31 -0.66 5.29 9.57
C GLU A 31 0.07 4.13 8.88
N VAL A 32 -0.57 2.96 8.81
CA VAL A 32 0.09 1.75 8.26
C VAL A 32 0.32 1.82 6.76
N HIS A 33 -0.42 2.68 6.05
CA HIS A 33 -0.23 2.96 4.61
C HIS A 33 1.24 3.23 4.26
N ASP A 34 1.92 4.08 5.05
CA ASP A 34 3.32 4.43 4.78
C ASP A 34 4.27 3.25 5.04
N PHE A 35 3.94 2.37 6.00
CA PHE A 35 4.68 1.13 6.21
C PHE A 35 4.52 0.15 5.05
N TRP A 36 3.33 0.09 4.45
CA TRP A 36 3.06 -0.85 3.38
C TRP A 36 3.78 -0.48 2.08
N HIS A 37 4.03 0.81 1.83
CA HIS A 37 4.96 1.21 0.78
C HIS A 37 6.35 0.57 0.96
N VAL A 38 6.86 0.55 2.19
CA VAL A 38 8.16 -0.04 2.51
C VAL A 38 8.12 -1.57 2.43
N LEU A 39 7.12 -2.20 3.05
CA LEU A 39 6.97 -3.66 3.05
C LEU A 39 6.86 -4.21 1.63
N PHE A 40 6.01 -3.64 0.79
CA PHE A 40 5.78 -4.14 -0.55
C PHE A 40 6.75 -3.57 -1.61
N LYS A 41 7.74 -2.75 -1.22
CA LYS A 41 8.67 -2.06 -2.14
C LYS A 41 7.94 -1.21 -3.20
N LEU A 42 6.85 -0.55 -2.82
CA LEU A 42 6.07 0.29 -3.74
C LEU A 42 6.55 1.74 -3.72
N PRO A 43 6.81 2.36 -4.89
CA PRO A 43 7.13 3.77 -4.95
C PRO A 43 5.89 4.63 -4.68
N THR A 44 6.07 5.81 -4.10
CA THR A 44 5.00 6.80 -3.88
C THR A 44 4.69 7.63 -5.14
N ASN A 45 4.57 6.95 -6.28
CA ASN A 45 4.15 7.58 -7.54
C ASN A 45 2.74 7.09 -7.89
N LEU A 46 2.07 7.70 -8.86
CA LEU A 46 0.67 7.38 -9.14
C LEU A 46 0.39 5.88 -9.40
N ILE A 47 1.35 5.14 -9.99
CA ILE A 47 1.21 3.68 -10.18
C ILE A 47 1.32 2.96 -8.84
N GLY A 48 2.34 3.27 -8.04
CA GLY A 48 2.54 2.62 -6.75
C GLY A 48 1.46 2.95 -5.73
N GLU A 49 0.95 4.20 -5.72
CA GLU A 49 -0.24 4.58 -4.95
C GLU A 49 -1.46 3.76 -5.37
N SER A 50 -1.70 3.63 -6.68
CA SER A 50 -2.85 2.86 -7.18
C SER A 50 -2.70 1.36 -6.88
N ALA A 51 -1.50 0.81 -6.98
CA ALA A 51 -1.21 -0.57 -6.62
C ALA A 51 -1.41 -0.80 -5.11
N LEU A 52 -0.94 0.12 -4.27
CA LEU A 52 -1.12 0.04 -2.82
C LEU A 52 -2.58 0.18 -2.41
N LYS A 53 -3.35 1.06 -3.07
CA LYS A 53 -4.79 1.17 -2.82
C LYS A 53 -5.54 -0.12 -3.14
N MET A 54 -5.09 -0.89 -4.14
CA MET A 54 -5.67 -2.21 -4.40
C MET A 54 -5.31 -3.23 -3.31
N LEU A 55 -4.08 -3.20 -2.79
CA LEU A 55 -3.68 -3.98 -1.61
C LEU A 55 -4.51 -3.63 -0.38
N GLU A 56 -4.70 -2.33 -0.12
CA GLU A 56 -5.54 -1.84 0.98
C GLU A 56 -7.00 -2.25 0.84
N PHE A 57 -7.53 -2.25 -0.39
CA PHE A 57 -8.86 -2.77 -0.63
C PHE A 57 -8.95 -4.25 -0.28
N GLN A 58 -7.94 -5.05 -0.61
CA GLN A 58 -7.92 -6.48 -0.31
C GLN A 58 -7.80 -6.78 1.20
N GLN A 59 -7.10 -5.93 1.96
CA GLN A 59 -6.90 -6.11 3.40
C GLN A 59 -8.09 -5.54 4.21
N ILE A 60 -8.45 -4.28 3.93
CA ILE A 60 -9.38 -3.50 4.77
C ILE A 60 -10.81 -3.47 4.18
N HIS A 61 -10.99 -3.90 2.93
CA HIS A 61 -12.30 -3.94 2.24
C HIS A 61 -13.02 -2.60 2.16
N LEU A 62 -12.25 -1.52 2.23
CA LEU A 62 -12.73 -0.15 2.29
C LEU A 62 -13.04 0.37 0.86
N PRO A 63 -14.30 0.69 0.52
CA PRO A 63 -14.70 1.03 -0.87
C PRO A 63 -13.93 2.21 -1.49
N MET A 64 -13.53 3.17 -0.67
CA MET A 64 -12.72 4.32 -1.09
C MET A 64 -11.35 3.91 -1.66
N CYS A 65 -10.76 2.81 -1.19
CA CYS A 65 -9.51 2.30 -1.74
C CYS A 65 -9.70 1.88 -3.19
N PHE A 66 -10.76 1.11 -3.48
CA PHE A 66 -11.11 0.74 -4.86
C PHE A 66 -11.42 1.96 -5.75
N LEU A 67 -12.22 2.91 -5.25
CA LEU A 67 -12.52 4.15 -5.99
C LEU A 67 -11.26 4.97 -6.29
N SER A 68 -10.28 4.97 -5.38
CA SER A 68 -8.98 5.61 -5.58
C SER A 68 -8.20 4.97 -6.74
N VAL A 69 -8.21 3.63 -6.85
CA VAL A 69 -7.60 2.91 -7.98
C VAL A 69 -8.25 3.31 -9.30
N VAL A 70 -9.59 3.36 -9.35
CA VAL A 70 -10.33 3.78 -10.54
C VAL A 70 -9.95 5.21 -10.94
N GLY A 71 -9.96 6.15 -9.99
CA GLY A 71 -9.58 7.54 -10.22
C GLY A 71 -8.11 7.70 -10.67
N GLY A 72 -7.19 6.95 -10.06
CA GLY A 72 -5.77 6.94 -10.43
C GLY A 72 -5.54 6.42 -11.84
N THR A 73 -6.26 5.35 -12.22
CA THR A 73 -6.20 4.72 -13.54
C THR A 73 -6.63 5.69 -14.65
N ILE A 74 -7.67 6.50 -14.41
CA ILE A 74 -8.16 7.50 -15.38
C ILE A 74 -7.07 8.56 -15.66
N ARG A 75 -6.31 8.97 -14.66
CA ARG A 75 -5.26 10.01 -14.77
C ARG A 75 -3.95 9.52 -15.41
N LEU A 76 -3.76 8.21 -15.60
CA LEU A 76 -2.53 7.65 -16.16
C LEU A 76 -2.49 7.71 -17.69
N LYS A 77 -1.28 7.96 -18.22
CA LYS A 77 -0.96 7.80 -19.66
C LYS A 77 -1.18 6.33 -20.09
N PRO A 78 -1.54 6.05 -21.36
CA PRO A 78 -1.87 4.71 -21.83
C PRO A 78 -0.86 3.61 -21.47
N ALA A 79 0.44 3.85 -21.71
CA ALA A 79 1.49 2.87 -21.39
C ALA A 79 1.58 2.55 -19.88
N LYS A 80 1.42 3.56 -19.02
CA LYS A 80 1.43 3.38 -17.56
C LYS A 80 0.14 2.73 -17.06
N ARG A 81 -0.98 3.01 -17.71
CA ARG A 81 -2.27 2.38 -17.43
C ARG A 81 -2.21 0.89 -17.74
N ASP A 82 -1.64 0.51 -18.88
CA ASP A 82 -1.45 -0.88 -19.26
C ASP A 82 -0.57 -1.63 -18.24
N LEU A 83 0.56 -1.03 -17.84
CA LEU A 83 1.42 -1.57 -16.79
C LEU A 83 0.67 -1.76 -15.45
N LEU A 84 -0.11 -0.76 -15.02
CA LEU A 84 -0.91 -0.84 -13.81
C LEU A 84 -1.91 -2.01 -13.88
N LEU A 85 -2.71 -2.07 -14.95
CA LEU A 85 -3.80 -3.04 -15.10
C LEU A 85 -3.30 -4.47 -15.29
N ARG A 86 -2.21 -4.67 -16.05
CA ARG A 86 -1.72 -6.01 -16.40
C ARG A 86 -0.75 -6.60 -15.39
N THR A 87 0.02 -5.75 -14.71
CA THR A 87 1.10 -6.21 -13.83
C THR A 87 0.78 -5.91 -12.37
N TYR A 88 0.54 -4.64 -12.04
CA TYR A 88 0.42 -4.22 -10.64
C TYR A 88 -0.91 -4.60 -9.99
N LEU A 89 -2.06 -4.49 -10.66
CA LEU A 89 -3.34 -4.86 -10.03
C LEU A 89 -3.45 -6.37 -9.76
N PRO A 90 -3.10 -7.28 -10.69
CA PRO A 90 -3.10 -8.72 -10.41
C PRO A 90 -2.12 -9.08 -9.29
N TRP A 91 -0.93 -8.47 -9.30
CA TRP A 91 0.03 -8.64 -8.21
C TRP A 91 -0.53 -8.14 -6.88
N ALA A 92 -1.14 -6.94 -6.84
CA ALA A 92 -1.67 -6.34 -5.62
C ALA A 92 -2.78 -7.20 -5.00
N MET A 93 -3.68 -7.75 -5.82
CA MET A 93 -4.71 -8.70 -5.35
C MET A 93 -4.09 -9.95 -4.74
N LYS A 94 -3.11 -10.55 -5.43
CA LYS A 94 -2.41 -11.76 -4.94
C LYS A 94 -1.63 -11.47 -3.66
N ALA A 95 -0.86 -10.40 -3.64
CA ALA A 95 -0.01 -10.03 -2.50
C ALA A 95 -0.88 -9.67 -1.28
N GLY A 96 -2.00 -8.98 -1.48
CA GLY A 96 -2.91 -8.61 -0.40
C GLY A 96 -3.72 -9.77 0.16
N SER A 97 -3.96 -10.84 -0.61
CA SER A 97 -4.61 -12.05 -0.11
C SER A 97 -3.65 -13.08 0.48
N SER A 98 -2.35 -12.96 0.18
CA SER A 98 -1.32 -13.91 0.65
C SER A 98 -0.65 -13.47 1.95
N CYS A 99 -0.74 -12.20 2.33
CA CYS A 99 -0.13 -11.70 3.56
C CYS A 99 -1.04 -11.86 4.78
N ASP A 100 -0.44 -11.79 5.96
CA ASP A 100 -1.17 -11.74 7.23
C ASP A 100 -2.08 -10.50 7.32
N ASP A 101 -2.94 -10.46 8.35
CA ASP A 101 -3.72 -9.26 8.67
C ASP A 101 -2.80 -8.13 9.13
N LEU A 102 -2.42 -7.28 8.18
CA LEU A 102 -1.42 -6.24 8.37
C LEU A 102 -1.93 -5.08 9.24
N MET A 103 -3.25 -4.93 9.41
CA MET A 103 -3.82 -3.90 10.28
C MET A 103 -3.58 -4.22 11.76
N CYS A 104 -3.53 -5.51 12.11
CA CYS A 104 -3.41 -6.02 13.46
C CYS A 104 -1.95 -6.16 13.96
N ILE A 105 -0.97 -5.81 13.12
CA ILE A 105 0.45 -5.92 13.46
C ILE A 105 0.91 -4.73 14.32
N TYR A 106 1.67 -5.03 15.37
CA TYR A 106 2.34 -4.01 16.20
C TYR A 106 3.74 -3.70 15.65
N TYR A 107 3.80 -2.94 14.56
CA TYR A 107 5.03 -2.64 13.79
C TYR A 107 6.21 -2.14 14.63
N GLU A 108 5.94 -1.33 15.64
CA GLU A 108 6.90 -0.67 16.51
C GLU A 108 7.77 -1.69 17.27
N LYS A 109 7.23 -2.89 17.53
CA LYS A 109 7.98 -4.01 18.13
C LYS A 109 8.92 -4.69 17.15
N HIS A 110 8.80 -4.45 15.85
CA HIS A 110 9.56 -5.14 14.80
C HIS A 110 10.57 -4.23 14.09
N PHE A 111 10.72 -2.96 14.49
CA PHE A 111 11.62 -2.00 13.83
C PHE A 111 13.12 -2.37 13.90
N HIS A 112 13.50 -3.26 14.81
CA HIS A 112 14.86 -3.74 14.96
C HIS A 112 15.15 -5.01 14.14
N GLU A 113 14.11 -5.68 13.61
CA GLU A 113 14.24 -6.90 12.80
C GLU A 113 14.64 -6.56 11.36
N ASP A 114 15.27 -7.52 10.66
CA ASP A 114 15.59 -7.33 9.25
C ASP A 114 14.30 -7.30 8.41
N LEU A 115 14.26 -6.37 7.45
CA LEU A 115 13.07 -6.15 6.63
C LEU A 115 12.71 -7.38 5.78
N ASN A 116 13.68 -8.19 5.34
CA ASN A 116 13.38 -9.39 4.56
C ASN A 116 12.89 -10.53 5.45
N GLU A 117 13.40 -10.65 6.67
CA GLU A 117 12.86 -11.60 7.67
C GLU A 117 11.40 -11.29 7.98
N VAL A 118 11.09 -10.02 8.22
CA VAL A 118 9.73 -9.54 8.46
C VAL A 118 8.82 -9.79 7.27
N ARG A 119 9.30 -9.56 6.03
CA ARG A 119 8.52 -9.88 4.81
C ARG A 119 8.20 -11.36 4.70
N ASN A 120 9.18 -12.23 4.95
CA ASN A 120 8.99 -13.68 4.89
C ASN A 120 8.00 -14.14 5.95
N LYS A 121 8.11 -13.57 7.16
CA LYS A 121 7.24 -13.89 8.29
C LYS A 121 5.77 -13.57 8.02
N TRP A 122 5.48 -12.44 7.37
CA TRP A 122 4.10 -11.98 7.12
C TRP A 122 3.59 -12.29 5.70
N GLY A 123 4.26 -13.17 4.95
CA GLY A 123 3.82 -13.55 3.61
C GLY A 123 3.85 -12.40 2.59
N ILE A 124 4.71 -11.39 2.80
CA ILE A 124 4.78 -10.22 1.93
C ILE A 124 5.43 -10.59 0.60
N ILE A 125 4.68 -10.44 -0.48
CA ILE A 125 5.17 -10.59 -1.85
C ILE A 125 5.56 -9.19 -2.37
N PRO A 126 6.84 -8.84 -2.52
CA PRO A 126 7.24 -7.50 -2.98
C PRO A 126 6.79 -7.20 -4.40
N ALA A 127 6.66 -5.91 -4.73
CA ALA A 127 6.26 -5.44 -6.04
C ALA A 127 7.26 -5.88 -7.13
N PRO A 128 6.78 -6.23 -8.33
CA PRO A 128 7.64 -6.59 -9.45
C PRO A 128 8.53 -5.41 -9.83
N SER A 129 9.79 -5.71 -10.16
CA SER A 129 10.75 -4.70 -10.60
C SER A 129 10.46 -4.31 -12.05
N VAL A 130 10.30 -3.01 -12.33
CA VAL A 130 10.03 -2.52 -13.70
C VAL A 130 11.26 -2.69 -14.61
N HIS A 131 12.41 -3.05 -14.06
CA HIS A 131 13.66 -3.23 -14.79
C HIS A 131 13.79 -4.60 -15.50
N GLU A 132 12.94 -5.58 -15.21
CA GLU A 132 13.04 -6.93 -15.80
C GLU A 132 12.15 -7.14 -17.04
N THR A 133 11.16 -6.28 -17.28
CA THR A 133 10.22 -6.44 -18.40
C THR A 133 10.74 -5.99 -19.77
N ASN A 134 11.99 -5.51 -19.86
CA ASN A 134 12.60 -5.08 -21.14
C ASN A 134 13.64 -6.06 -21.72
N THR A 135 13.88 -7.22 -21.09
CA THR A 135 14.88 -8.20 -21.58
C THR A 135 14.23 -9.41 -22.30
N MET A 136 12.93 -9.35 -22.59
CA MET A 136 12.23 -10.40 -23.36
C MET A 136 11.38 -9.82 -24.49
N ARG A 137 11.97 -8.97 -25.33
CA ARG A 137 11.51 -8.71 -26.70
C ARG A 137 12.68 -8.50 -27.64
#